data_AF-A0A7L6B461-F1
#
_entry.id   AF-A0A7L6B461-F1
#
_cell.length_a   1.000
_cell.length_b   1.000
_cell.length_c   1.000
_cell.angle_alpha   90.00
_cell.angle_beta   90.00
_cell.angle_gamma   90.00
#
_symmetry.space_group_name_H-M   'P 1'
#
loop_
_entity.id
_entity.type
_entity.pdbx_description
1 polymer ?
#
loop_
_entity_poly.entity_id
_entity_poly.type
_entity_poly.pdbx_seq_one_letter_code
_entity_poly.pdbx_strand_id
1 'polypeptide(L)'
;MSVRRRAKLAAITSAVATTGAALLVGGVLTAGTAHAAAGCRVTYSVDGQWQGGFTGNVAITNLGDPISSWSLRWSFGAGQQVSSAWNANATQSGSQVTATNLDYNGAVGTNGTASFGFNGTWNNSSNPVPSSFALNGVTCTGGTAPTTPAGTPTVTPPSTPPPTSGPTTSPQTGLVGWATQNGGTTGGGNSSPTTVTNSSALSSAIRGTNAAVIRVSGTISCSGMLQVGSNKTILGNPGATIVGCGLNVSEQHNVIIRNLTFRDWNDDAVNVQSGSTNVWIDHNTLSNGYDGAVDIKRGSDFVTVSWNRFFNHNKTALLGHSDGNGGQDIGHLRVTYHHNWFDATTQRHPRVRFGNPVHVYNNYYNSNGGYGVASTMNAGVLVEGNYFENVKDPYHLGEGDSGPGSLVARNNYFVNSGSGQAGGSVASIPYSYPLDSASSVKSIVTSGAGAGRITP
;
A
#
# COMPACT_ATOMS: atom_id res chain seq x y z
N MET A 1 -86.97 11.04 -50.06
CA MET A 1 -85.97 12.12 -50.18
C MET A 1 -85.84 12.80 -48.83
N SER A 2 -84.62 12.77 -48.29
CA SER A 2 -83.98 13.83 -47.51
C SER A 2 -84.58 14.35 -46.17
N VAL A 3 -83.63 14.54 -45.25
CA VAL A 3 -83.57 15.46 -44.10
C VAL A 3 -84.08 14.97 -42.73
N ARG A 4 -83.07 14.79 -41.86
CA ARG A 4 -83.08 14.65 -40.41
C ARG A 4 -83.75 15.83 -39.70
N ARG A 5 -84.38 15.56 -38.54
CA ARG A 5 -84.02 16.07 -37.19
C ARG A 5 -85.23 15.98 -36.26
N ARG A 6 -85.04 15.45 -35.04
CA ARG A 6 -85.47 16.07 -33.77
C ARG A 6 -85.13 15.19 -32.54
N ALA A 7 -84.77 15.92 -31.46
CA ALA A 7 -84.92 15.62 -30.02
C ALA A 7 -84.16 14.40 -29.44
N LYS A 8 -83.17 14.56 -28.55
CA LYS A 8 -83.13 15.07 -27.15
C LYS A 8 -83.32 13.94 -26.11
N LEU A 9 -82.48 14.06 -25.06
CA LEU A 9 -82.60 13.61 -23.66
C LEU A 9 -82.16 12.19 -23.25
N ALA A 10 -81.02 12.20 -22.54
CA ALA A 10 -80.76 11.64 -21.20
C ALA A 10 -81.60 10.46 -20.66
N ALA A 11 -80.90 9.41 -20.25
CA ALA A 11 -81.20 8.68 -19.01
C ALA A 11 -79.90 8.07 -18.45
N ILE A 12 -79.54 8.50 -17.24
CA ILE A 12 -78.59 7.85 -16.34
C ILE A 12 -79.34 6.71 -15.65
N THR A 13 -78.79 5.50 -15.59
CA THR A 13 -79.14 4.53 -14.55
C THR A 13 -78.00 3.53 -14.33
N SER A 14 -77.31 3.75 -13.22
CA SER A 14 -76.71 2.84 -12.24
C SER A 14 -76.36 1.39 -12.59
N ALA A 15 -75.14 1.06 -12.19
CA ALA A 15 -74.46 -0.23 -12.19
C ALA A 15 -75.16 -1.36 -11.42
N VAL A 16 -74.95 -2.59 -11.90
CA VAL A 16 -74.80 -3.81 -11.07
C VAL A 16 -73.70 -4.66 -11.71
N ALA A 17 -72.70 -5.01 -10.91
CA ALA A 17 -71.56 -5.85 -11.28
C ALA A 17 -71.92 -7.33 -11.19
N THR A 18 -71.41 -8.14 -12.12
CA THR A 18 -71.22 -9.58 -11.95
C THR A 18 -69.90 -10.04 -12.58
N THR A 19 -69.21 -10.84 -11.78
CA THR A 19 -67.90 -11.46 -11.96
C THR A 19 -67.90 -12.58 -13.01
N GLY A 20 -66.77 -12.74 -13.71
CA GLY A 20 -66.50 -13.88 -14.57
C GLY A 20 -65.04 -13.86 -15.05
N ALA A 21 -64.19 -14.61 -14.34
CA ALA A 21 -62.76 -14.71 -14.54
C ALA A 21 -62.38 -15.59 -15.74
N ALA A 22 -61.36 -15.18 -16.49
CA ALA A 22 -60.58 -16.05 -17.37
C ALA A 22 -59.08 -15.81 -17.09
N LEU A 23 -58.45 -16.84 -16.51
CA LEU A 23 -57.00 -17.00 -16.38
C LEU A 23 -56.43 -17.48 -17.71
N LEU A 24 -55.33 -16.87 -18.20
CA LEU A 24 -54.16 -17.59 -18.70
C LEU A 24 -52.92 -16.68 -18.63
N VAL A 25 -52.14 -16.95 -17.58
CA VAL A 25 -50.67 -16.91 -17.47
C VAL A 25 -49.96 -15.63 -17.94
N GLY A 26 -50.06 -14.59 -17.11
CA GLY A 26 -49.00 -13.60 -17.00
C GLY A 26 -47.78 -14.29 -16.42
N GLY A 27 -46.71 -14.44 -17.20
CA GLY A 27 -45.40 -14.80 -16.68
C GLY A 27 -45.01 -13.73 -15.67
N VAL A 28 -45.09 -14.09 -14.39
CA VAL A 28 -44.48 -13.29 -13.32
C VAL A 28 -42.98 -13.40 -13.59
N LEU A 29 -42.43 -12.40 -14.27
CA LEU A 29 -41.06 -12.02 -14.02
C LEU A 29 -41.06 -11.61 -12.55
N THR A 30 -40.66 -12.54 -11.69
CA THR A 30 -40.21 -12.17 -10.36
C THR A 30 -39.04 -11.24 -10.64
N ALA A 31 -39.31 -9.93 -10.56
CA ALA A 31 -38.26 -8.97 -10.36
C ALA A 31 -37.59 -9.42 -9.06
N GLY A 32 -36.48 -10.14 -9.20
CA GLY A 32 -35.59 -10.38 -8.09
C GLY A 32 -35.35 -9.02 -7.46
N THR A 33 -35.53 -8.94 -6.15
CA THR A 33 -35.26 -7.74 -5.39
C THR A 33 -33.90 -7.21 -5.83
N ALA A 34 -33.89 -6.05 -6.48
CA ALA A 34 -32.66 -5.35 -6.79
C ALA A 34 -32.06 -4.94 -5.44
N HIS A 35 -31.18 -5.78 -4.89
CA HIS A 35 -30.43 -5.46 -3.69
C HIS A 35 -29.57 -4.23 -3.97
N ALA A 36 -29.78 -3.18 -3.18
CA ALA A 36 -28.92 -2.03 -3.15
C ALA A 36 -27.49 -2.48 -2.81
N ALA A 37 -26.55 -2.13 -3.70
CA ALA A 37 -25.09 -2.27 -3.62
C ALA A 37 -24.53 -3.29 -2.61
N ALA A 38 -24.65 -4.59 -2.92
CA ALA A 38 -23.85 -5.63 -2.26
C ALA A 38 -22.39 -5.51 -2.72
N GLY A 39 -21.63 -4.61 -2.09
CA GLY A 39 -20.18 -4.64 -2.21
C GLY A 39 -19.68 -5.98 -1.64
N CYS A 40 -18.84 -6.69 -2.37
CA CYS A 40 -18.05 -7.78 -1.82
C CYS A 40 -16.61 -7.58 -2.23
N ARG A 41 -15.68 -8.09 -1.42
CA ARG A 41 -14.27 -8.21 -1.74
C ARG A 41 -13.91 -9.68 -1.76
N VAL A 42 -13.21 -10.12 -2.81
CA VAL A 42 -12.74 -11.50 -2.92
C VAL A 42 -11.22 -11.50 -2.98
N THR A 43 -10.61 -12.29 -2.09
CA THR A 43 -9.18 -12.63 -2.18
C THR A 43 -9.09 -14.03 -2.75
N TYR A 44 -8.30 -14.19 -3.80
CA TYR A 44 -8.03 -15.48 -4.42
C TYR A 44 -6.53 -15.74 -4.33
N SER A 45 -6.14 -16.85 -3.70
CA SER A 45 -4.77 -17.31 -3.70
C SER A 45 -4.63 -18.60 -4.47
N VAL A 46 -3.49 -18.80 -5.11
CA VAL A 46 -2.95 -20.15 -5.27
C VAL A 46 -2.03 -20.32 -4.05
N ASP A 47 -2.07 -21.46 -3.36
CA ASP A 47 -1.18 -21.72 -2.20
C ASP A 47 -0.05 -22.69 -2.54
N GLY A 48 -0.28 -23.55 -3.55
CA GLY A 48 0.78 -24.37 -4.16
C GLY A 48 0.39 -24.75 -5.58
N GLN A 49 1.39 -24.95 -6.43
CA GLN A 49 1.20 -25.49 -7.77
C GLN A 49 2.27 -26.52 -8.08
N TRP A 50 1.89 -27.53 -8.85
CA TRP A 50 2.74 -28.63 -9.30
C TRP A 50 2.40 -28.96 -10.75
N GLN A 51 3.15 -29.88 -11.34
CA GLN A 51 2.88 -30.32 -12.71
C GLN A 51 1.46 -30.92 -12.80
N GLY A 52 0.59 -30.27 -13.56
CA GLY A 52 -0.78 -30.66 -13.82
C GLY A 52 -1.79 -30.26 -12.75
N GLY A 53 -1.38 -29.66 -11.62
CA GLY A 53 -2.31 -29.30 -10.55
C GLY A 53 -1.91 -28.09 -9.71
N PHE A 54 -2.88 -27.57 -8.95
CA PHE A 54 -2.69 -26.48 -8.00
C PHE A 54 -3.73 -26.52 -6.88
N THR A 55 -3.42 -25.88 -5.77
CA THR A 55 -4.34 -25.61 -4.66
C THR A 55 -4.69 -24.13 -4.65
N GLY A 56 -5.98 -23.79 -4.69
CA GLY A 56 -6.48 -22.43 -4.59
C GLY A 56 -7.25 -22.18 -3.30
N ASN A 57 -7.12 -20.99 -2.71
CA ASN A 57 -7.98 -20.54 -1.61
C ASN A 57 -8.72 -19.27 -1.97
N VAL A 58 -9.90 -19.14 -1.40
CA VAL A 58 -10.81 -18.03 -1.68
C VAL A 58 -11.39 -17.52 -0.37
N ALA A 59 -11.29 -16.21 -0.14
CA ALA A 59 -11.91 -15.51 0.96
C ALA A 59 -12.91 -14.47 0.42
N ILE A 60 -14.15 -14.54 0.89
CA ILE A 60 -15.26 -13.66 0.52
C ILE A 60 -15.55 -12.74 1.69
N THR A 61 -15.24 -11.45 1.58
CA THR A 61 -15.65 -10.43 2.56
C THR A 61 -16.93 -9.75 2.07
N ASN A 62 -18.00 -9.85 2.86
CA ASN A 62 -19.26 -9.17 2.58
C ASN A 62 -19.14 -7.69 3.00
N LEU A 63 -19.30 -6.74 2.08
CA LEU A 63 -19.28 -5.30 2.37
C LEU A 63 -20.69 -4.68 2.37
N GLY A 64 -21.72 -5.48 2.07
CA GLY A 64 -23.12 -5.08 2.10
C GLY A 64 -23.84 -5.57 3.35
N ASP A 65 -25.17 -5.61 3.29
CA ASP A 65 -26.02 -6.15 4.34
C ASP A 65 -25.67 -7.61 4.65
N PRO A 66 -25.85 -8.09 5.91
CA PRO A 66 -25.61 -9.47 6.28
C PRO A 66 -26.34 -10.46 5.36
N ILE A 67 -25.63 -11.50 4.91
CA ILE A 67 -26.19 -12.58 4.09
C ILE A 67 -26.29 -13.87 4.90
N SER A 68 -27.32 -14.69 4.62
CA SER A 68 -27.52 -16.01 5.27
C SER A 68 -26.96 -17.18 4.47
N SER A 69 -26.65 -16.95 3.19
CA SER A 69 -26.03 -17.92 2.28
C SER A 69 -25.17 -17.17 1.24
N TRP A 70 -24.20 -17.88 0.66
CA TRP A 70 -23.35 -17.33 -0.38
C TRP A 70 -23.18 -18.30 -1.55
N SER A 71 -23.21 -17.73 -2.75
CA SER A 71 -22.84 -18.36 -4.02
C SER A 71 -21.84 -17.46 -4.72
N LEU A 72 -20.61 -17.95 -4.89
CA LEU A 72 -19.54 -17.24 -5.57
C LEU A 72 -19.34 -17.80 -6.97
N ARG A 73 -19.29 -16.91 -7.97
CA ARG A 73 -19.02 -17.26 -9.36
C ARG A 73 -17.78 -16.56 -9.89
N TRP A 74 -16.96 -17.28 -10.66
CA TRP A 74 -15.83 -16.71 -11.41
C TRP A 74 -15.58 -17.50 -12.69
N SER A 75 -14.62 -17.07 -13.51
CA SER A 75 -14.21 -17.79 -14.71
C SER A 75 -12.70 -17.93 -14.79
N PHE A 76 -12.24 -19.12 -15.18
CA PHE A 76 -10.84 -19.39 -15.46
C PHE A 76 -10.44 -18.95 -16.87
N GLY A 77 -9.26 -18.34 -17.00
CA GLY A 77 -8.79 -17.75 -18.26
C GLY A 77 -7.93 -18.66 -19.13
N ALA A 78 -7.39 -19.76 -18.60
CA ALA A 78 -6.40 -20.59 -19.30
C ALA A 78 -6.67 -22.10 -19.22
N GLY A 79 -7.95 -22.48 -19.14
CA GLY A 79 -8.36 -23.89 -19.20
C GLY A 79 -8.26 -24.66 -17.88
N GLN A 80 -8.12 -23.97 -16.75
CA GLN A 80 -8.08 -24.63 -15.44
C GLN A 80 -9.40 -25.34 -15.10
N GLN A 81 -9.33 -26.44 -14.37
CA GLN A 81 -10.51 -27.21 -13.91
C GLN A 81 -10.46 -27.50 -12.42
N VAL A 82 -11.54 -27.26 -11.67
CA VAL A 82 -11.67 -27.68 -10.27
C VAL A 82 -11.83 -29.20 -10.19
N SER A 83 -11.05 -29.85 -9.32
CA SER A 83 -11.06 -31.30 -9.12
C SER A 83 -11.71 -31.70 -7.79
N SER A 84 -11.49 -30.94 -6.72
CA SER A 84 -12.13 -31.13 -5.43
C SER A 84 -12.14 -29.82 -4.64
N ALA A 85 -13.09 -29.65 -3.71
CA ALA A 85 -13.19 -28.47 -2.86
C ALA A 85 -13.51 -28.85 -1.41
N TRP A 86 -13.16 -27.97 -0.47
CA TRP A 86 -13.51 -28.09 0.95
C TRP A 86 -14.05 -26.75 1.45
N ASN A 87 -14.89 -26.79 2.50
CA ASN A 87 -15.65 -25.64 2.99
C ASN A 87 -16.57 -24.99 1.94
N ALA A 88 -16.81 -25.65 0.80
CA ALA A 88 -17.71 -25.22 -0.26
C ALA A 88 -18.13 -26.42 -1.13
N ASN A 89 -19.30 -26.34 -1.74
CA ASN A 89 -19.65 -27.18 -2.89
C ASN A 89 -19.26 -26.44 -4.18
N ALA A 90 -18.31 -26.97 -4.95
CA ALA A 90 -17.82 -26.36 -6.19
C ALA A 90 -18.24 -27.16 -7.43
N THR A 91 -18.78 -26.48 -8.44
CA THR A 91 -19.14 -27.04 -9.74
C THR A 91 -18.56 -26.18 -10.86
N GLN A 92 -18.26 -26.80 -12.00
CA GLN A 92 -17.68 -26.11 -13.15
C GLN A 92 -18.33 -26.54 -14.46
N SER A 93 -18.60 -25.57 -15.33
CA SER A 93 -19.05 -25.78 -16.71
C SER A 93 -18.20 -24.93 -17.64
N GLY A 94 -17.44 -25.57 -18.53
CA GLY A 94 -16.43 -24.90 -19.35
C GLY A 94 -15.41 -24.16 -18.48
N SER A 95 -15.30 -22.84 -18.64
CA SER A 95 -14.43 -21.98 -17.84
C SER A 95 -15.11 -21.43 -16.57
N GLN A 96 -16.43 -21.53 -16.44
CA GLN A 96 -17.18 -20.90 -15.35
C GLN A 96 -17.27 -21.82 -14.13
N VAL A 97 -16.89 -21.31 -12.97
CA VAL A 97 -16.98 -22.02 -11.69
C VAL A 97 -18.06 -21.39 -10.82
N THR A 98 -18.84 -22.21 -10.13
CA THR A 98 -19.78 -21.80 -9.07
C THR A 98 -19.46 -22.56 -7.78
N ALA A 99 -19.16 -21.83 -6.72
CA ALA A 99 -18.98 -22.35 -5.36
C ALA A 99 -20.13 -21.88 -4.45
N THR A 100 -20.71 -22.77 -3.66
CA THR A 100 -21.76 -22.43 -2.68
C THR A 100 -21.38 -22.86 -1.27
N ASN A 101 -21.93 -22.17 -0.28
CA ASN A 101 -21.75 -22.52 1.13
C ASN A 101 -22.25 -23.93 1.47
N LEU A 102 -21.68 -24.48 2.54
CA LEU A 102 -22.20 -25.64 3.27
C LEU A 102 -23.16 -25.15 4.36
N ASP A 103 -23.86 -26.08 5.02
CA ASP A 103 -24.90 -25.77 6.01
C ASP A 103 -24.40 -24.92 7.19
N TYR A 104 -23.12 -25.01 7.53
CA TYR A 104 -22.54 -24.34 8.70
C TYR A 104 -21.85 -23.00 8.41
N ASN A 105 -21.61 -22.65 7.14
CA ASN A 105 -20.82 -21.45 6.79
C ASN A 105 -21.51 -20.48 5.83
N GLY A 106 -22.84 -20.54 5.72
CA GLY A 106 -23.62 -19.65 4.86
C GLY A 106 -23.76 -18.22 5.38
N ALA A 107 -23.83 -18.03 6.70
CA ALA A 107 -24.05 -16.72 7.30
C ALA A 107 -22.77 -15.87 7.30
N VAL A 108 -22.81 -14.70 6.67
CA VAL A 108 -21.71 -13.73 6.62
C VAL A 108 -22.25 -12.34 6.91
N GLY A 109 -21.95 -11.82 8.10
CA GLY A 109 -22.30 -10.45 8.49
C GLY A 109 -21.62 -9.39 7.62
N THR A 110 -22.04 -8.14 7.74
CA THR A 110 -21.32 -7.00 7.15
C THR A 110 -19.89 -6.96 7.69
N ASN A 111 -18.92 -6.82 6.79
CA ASN A 111 -17.48 -6.99 6.99
C ASN A 111 -17.04 -8.39 7.48
N GLY A 112 -17.96 -9.35 7.58
CA GLY A 112 -17.66 -10.75 7.85
C GLY A 112 -16.99 -11.41 6.66
N THR A 113 -16.26 -12.50 6.91
CA THR A 113 -15.54 -13.25 5.86
C THR A 113 -15.87 -14.74 5.92
N ALA A 114 -16.23 -15.32 4.77
CA ALA A 114 -16.27 -16.77 4.56
C ALA A 114 -15.07 -17.20 3.70
N SER A 115 -14.46 -18.35 4.01
CA SER A 115 -13.30 -18.86 3.27
C SER A 115 -13.48 -20.32 2.88
N PHE A 116 -12.98 -20.69 1.70
CA PHE A 116 -12.94 -22.06 1.21
C PHE A 116 -11.69 -22.31 0.37
N GLY A 117 -11.37 -23.57 0.11
CA GLY A 117 -10.26 -23.95 -0.75
C GLY A 117 -10.63 -25.08 -1.70
N PHE A 118 -9.78 -25.29 -2.70
CA PHE A 118 -9.98 -26.33 -3.72
C PHE A 118 -8.66 -26.76 -4.35
N ASN A 119 -8.64 -27.98 -4.88
CA ASN A 119 -7.60 -28.43 -5.80
C ASN A 119 -8.12 -28.33 -7.23
N GLY A 120 -7.28 -27.85 -8.15
CA GLY A 120 -7.58 -27.75 -9.56
C GLY A 120 -6.46 -28.30 -10.45
N THR A 121 -6.75 -28.50 -11.73
CA THR A 121 -5.79 -28.85 -12.78
C THR A 121 -5.54 -27.67 -13.71
N TRP A 122 -4.36 -27.66 -14.34
CA TRP A 122 -3.97 -26.63 -15.31
C TRP A 122 -3.06 -27.24 -16.39
N ASN A 123 -2.81 -26.49 -17.46
CA ASN A 123 -2.17 -26.97 -18.68
C ASN A 123 -0.62 -26.94 -18.67
N ASN A 124 0.01 -26.71 -17.51
CA ASN A 124 1.46 -26.52 -17.35
C ASN A 124 2.09 -25.33 -18.13
N SER A 125 1.29 -24.48 -18.77
CA SER A 125 1.76 -23.30 -19.51
C SER A 125 1.37 -22.00 -18.83
N SER A 126 0.11 -21.85 -18.39
CA SER A 126 -0.36 -20.64 -17.72
C SER A 126 -1.46 -20.97 -16.72
N ASN A 127 -1.34 -20.45 -15.50
CA ASN A 127 -2.35 -20.56 -14.45
C ASN A 127 -2.72 -19.16 -13.91
N PRO A 128 -3.41 -18.33 -14.73
CA PRO A 128 -3.81 -17.00 -14.30
C PRO A 128 -4.93 -17.08 -13.27
N VAL A 129 -4.76 -16.29 -12.23
CA VAL A 129 -5.79 -15.98 -11.23
C VAL A 129 -7.00 -15.26 -11.86
N PRO A 130 -8.24 -15.59 -11.46
CA PRO A 130 -9.43 -14.89 -11.93
C PRO A 130 -9.47 -13.43 -11.44
N SER A 131 -9.91 -12.51 -12.31
CA SER A 131 -9.95 -11.07 -12.01
C SER A 131 -11.34 -10.55 -11.60
N SER A 132 -12.40 -11.31 -11.91
CA SER A 132 -13.78 -10.91 -11.63
C SER A 132 -14.53 -12.02 -10.91
N PHE A 133 -15.26 -11.62 -9.87
CA PHE A 133 -16.09 -12.51 -9.06
C PHE A 133 -17.48 -11.90 -8.89
N ALA A 134 -18.49 -12.75 -8.81
CA ALA A 134 -19.85 -12.35 -8.46
C ALA A 134 -20.35 -13.12 -7.23
N LEU A 135 -20.79 -12.40 -6.21
CA LEU A 135 -21.41 -12.95 -5.00
C LEU A 135 -22.93 -12.83 -5.12
N ASN A 136 -23.64 -13.95 -5.02
CA ASN A 136 -25.10 -14.03 -5.13
C ASN A 136 -25.64 -13.35 -6.41
N GLY A 137 -24.88 -13.43 -7.50
CA GLY A 137 -25.23 -12.84 -8.79
C GLY A 137 -24.80 -11.37 -8.98
N VAL A 138 -24.23 -10.73 -7.96
CA VAL A 138 -23.75 -9.34 -8.01
C VAL A 138 -22.23 -9.29 -8.11
N THR A 139 -21.69 -8.56 -9.09
CA THR A 139 -20.23 -8.40 -9.25
C THR A 139 -19.61 -7.73 -8.04
N CYS A 140 -18.54 -8.31 -7.51
CA CYS A 140 -17.77 -7.74 -6.41
C CYS A 140 -17.04 -6.46 -6.83
N THR A 141 -17.24 -5.40 -6.07
CA THR A 141 -16.65 -4.06 -6.31
C THR A 141 -15.48 -3.75 -5.37
N GLY A 142 -15.30 -4.51 -4.29
CA GLY A 142 -14.11 -4.47 -3.46
C GLY A 142 -12.98 -5.19 -4.19
N GLY A 143 -11.93 -4.46 -4.55
CA GLY A 143 -10.82 -4.95 -5.39
C GLY A 143 -10.47 -6.41 -5.17
N THR A 144 -10.53 -7.19 -6.24
CA THR A 144 -10.15 -8.60 -6.27
C THR A 144 -8.63 -8.65 -6.12
N ALA A 145 -8.14 -9.29 -5.06
CA ALA A 145 -6.70 -9.37 -4.79
C ALA A 145 -6.22 -10.79 -5.10
N PRO A 146 -5.53 -11.00 -6.23
CA PRO A 146 -4.87 -12.26 -6.49
C PRO A 146 -3.58 -12.37 -5.71
N THR A 147 -3.32 -13.54 -5.15
CA THR A 147 -2.02 -13.89 -4.55
C THR A 147 -1.56 -15.19 -5.22
N THR A 148 -0.37 -15.21 -5.81
CA THR A 148 0.18 -16.44 -6.43
C THR A 148 1.35 -16.93 -5.56
N PRO A 149 1.54 -18.23 -5.33
CA PRO A 149 2.61 -18.79 -4.53
C PRO A 149 3.75 -19.23 -5.47
N ALA A 150 4.98 -19.08 -4.98
CA ALA A 150 6.18 -19.37 -5.73
C ALA A 150 6.32 -20.88 -6.01
N GLY A 151 6.21 -21.28 -7.27
CA GLY A 151 6.81 -22.51 -7.77
C GLY A 151 8.17 -22.17 -8.40
N THR A 152 9.23 -22.80 -7.89
CA THR A 152 10.60 -22.70 -8.42
C THR A 152 10.67 -23.21 -9.86
N PRO A 153 11.38 -22.52 -10.77
CA PRO A 153 12.26 -23.25 -11.66
C PRO A 153 13.63 -22.60 -11.84
N THR A 154 14.65 -23.45 -11.77
CA THR A 154 15.97 -23.23 -12.34
C THR A 154 15.83 -23.12 -13.86
N VAL A 155 16.16 -21.97 -14.47
CA VAL A 155 16.49 -21.93 -15.90
C VAL A 155 17.51 -20.83 -16.23
N THR A 156 18.53 -21.24 -16.97
CA THR A 156 19.62 -20.49 -17.60
C THR A 156 19.09 -19.35 -18.51
N PRO A 157 19.74 -18.17 -18.56
CA PRO A 157 19.23 -17.01 -19.29
C PRO A 157 19.41 -17.13 -20.82
N PRO A 158 18.41 -16.77 -21.64
CA PRO A 158 18.63 -16.41 -23.04
C PRO A 158 18.94 -14.92 -23.18
N SER A 159 20.06 -14.65 -23.83
CA SER A 159 20.45 -13.35 -24.40
C SER A 159 19.51 -12.95 -25.55
N THR A 160 18.89 -11.77 -25.45
CA THR A 160 18.66 -10.73 -26.49
C THR A 160 17.35 -9.95 -26.17
N PRO A 161 17.36 -8.62 -26.04
CA PRO A 161 16.16 -7.84 -25.69
C PRO A 161 15.30 -7.49 -26.92
N PRO A 162 13.95 -7.62 -26.85
CA PRO A 162 13.02 -6.94 -27.76
C PRO A 162 12.45 -5.65 -27.14
N PRO A 163 11.85 -4.75 -27.95
CA PRO A 163 11.92 -3.31 -27.78
C PRO A 163 10.91 -2.70 -26.79
N THR A 164 11.24 -1.50 -26.35
CA THR A 164 10.48 -0.59 -25.47
C THR A 164 9.09 -0.22 -25.98
N SER A 165 8.09 -0.48 -25.14
CA SER A 165 6.86 0.35 -25.04
C SER A 165 6.46 0.39 -23.57
N GLY A 166 6.73 1.52 -22.90
CA GLY A 166 6.49 1.69 -21.46
C GLY A 166 5.01 1.87 -21.11
N PRO A 167 4.63 1.63 -19.84
CA PRO A 167 3.48 2.28 -19.24
C PRO A 167 3.95 3.59 -18.59
N THR A 168 3.53 4.74 -19.12
CA THR A 168 3.53 6.00 -18.36
C THR A 168 2.40 5.96 -17.35
N THR A 169 2.58 5.22 -16.25
CA THR A 169 1.91 5.58 -14.99
C THR A 169 2.60 6.85 -14.50
N SER A 170 1.82 7.92 -14.25
CA SER A 170 2.37 9.12 -13.61
C SER A 170 3.06 8.71 -12.30
N PRO A 171 4.26 9.23 -11.99
CA PRO A 171 4.93 8.92 -10.73
C PRO A 171 4.00 9.19 -9.54
N GLN A 172 4.00 8.29 -8.55
CA GLN A 172 3.19 8.42 -7.34
C GLN A 172 3.73 9.55 -6.44
N THR A 173 3.38 10.81 -6.71
CA THR A 173 3.89 11.98 -5.96
C THR A 173 3.06 12.37 -4.73
N GLY A 174 1.90 11.74 -4.54
CA GLY A 174 1.04 11.91 -3.37
C GLY A 174 1.49 11.06 -2.18
N LEU A 175 1.03 11.45 -0.99
CA LEU A 175 1.27 10.68 0.23
C LEU A 175 0.59 9.30 0.15
N VAL A 176 1.37 8.25 0.32
CA VAL A 176 0.93 6.85 0.47
C VAL A 176 1.64 6.26 1.67
N GLY A 177 1.08 5.20 2.26
CA GLY A 177 1.71 4.50 3.36
C GLY A 177 1.16 4.87 4.72
N TRP A 178 1.91 4.54 5.76
CA TRP A 178 1.46 4.62 7.14
C TRP A 178 1.07 6.04 7.59
N ALA A 179 1.68 7.09 7.04
CA ALA A 179 1.29 8.47 7.34
C ALA A 179 -0.10 8.87 6.79
N THR A 180 -0.75 8.04 5.95
CA THR A 180 -2.17 8.20 5.57
C THR A 180 -3.15 7.67 6.63
N GLN A 181 -2.67 6.80 7.52
CA GLN A 181 -3.49 6.18 8.55
C GLN A 181 -3.62 7.11 9.76
N ASN A 182 -4.38 6.70 10.78
CA ASN A 182 -4.54 7.49 12.02
C ASN A 182 -5.02 8.94 11.79
N GLY A 183 -5.98 9.13 10.88
CA GLY A 183 -6.49 10.46 10.52
C GLY A 183 -5.67 11.19 9.44
N GLY A 184 -4.52 10.65 9.03
CA GLY A 184 -3.71 11.17 7.92
C GLY A 184 -2.73 12.28 8.31
N THR A 185 -1.97 12.75 7.32
CA THR A 185 -0.95 13.80 7.49
C THR A 185 -1.20 14.93 6.49
N THR A 186 -1.52 16.10 7.01
CA THR A 186 -1.84 17.33 6.25
C THR A 186 -0.87 18.48 6.54
N GLY A 187 -0.03 18.35 7.57
CA GLY A 187 0.94 19.34 7.98
C GLY A 187 0.28 20.67 8.40
N GLY A 188 0.73 21.76 7.81
CA GLY A 188 0.15 23.09 7.96
C GLY A 188 -1.16 23.32 7.20
N GLY A 189 -1.66 22.30 6.48
CA GLY A 189 -2.91 22.39 5.72
C GLY A 189 -2.90 23.53 4.70
N ASN A 190 -3.96 24.34 4.72
CA ASN A 190 -4.17 25.46 3.80
C ASN A 190 -3.68 26.81 4.37
N SER A 191 -2.89 26.81 5.45
CA SER A 191 -2.37 28.07 6.01
C SER A 191 -1.55 28.84 4.97
N SER A 192 -1.70 30.17 4.95
CA SER A 192 -0.91 31.04 4.09
C SER A 192 0.60 30.81 4.31
N PRO A 193 1.39 30.57 3.25
CA PRO A 193 2.81 30.29 3.41
C PRO A 193 3.61 31.50 3.93
N THR A 194 4.50 31.25 4.88
CA THR A 194 5.50 32.22 5.35
C THR A 194 6.88 31.78 4.88
N THR A 195 7.63 32.68 4.23
CA THR A 195 9.00 32.39 3.79
C THR A 195 10.03 32.73 4.86
N VAL A 196 10.98 31.82 5.09
CA VAL A 196 12.12 31.99 5.99
C VAL A 196 13.43 31.85 5.23
N THR A 197 14.40 32.70 5.57
CA THR A 197 15.70 32.80 4.88
C THR A 197 16.91 32.72 5.81
N ASN A 198 16.67 32.56 7.12
CA ASN A 198 17.73 32.45 8.12
C ASN A 198 17.30 31.54 9.28
N SER A 199 18.27 31.13 10.11
CA SER A 199 18.08 30.13 11.16
C SER A 199 17.15 30.60 12.28
N SER A 200 17.18 31.88 12.65
CA SER A 200 16.30 32.44 13.67
C SER A 200 14.84 32.41 13.23
N ALA A 201 14.57 32.85 11.99
CA ALA A 201 13.24 32.81 11.39
C ALA A 201 12.72 31.38 11.23
N LEU A 202 13.57 30.47 10.72
CA LEU A 202 13.23 29.05 10.61
C LEU A 202 12.87 28.46 11.99
N SER A 203 13.76 28.61 12.97
CA SER A 203 13.58 28.05 14.32
C SER A 203 12.33 28.57 15.01
N SER A 204 11.95 29.83 14.74
CA SER A 204 10.74 30.44 15.29
C SER A 204 9.49 29.90 14.61
N ALA A 205 9.50 29.82 13.27
CA ALA A 205 8.33 29.45 12.48
C ALA A 205 7.93 27.97 12.60
N ILE A 206 8.88 27.08 12.87
CA ILE A 206 8.63 25.63 12.93
C ILE A 206 8.18 25.14 14.31
N ARG A 207 8.18 25.98 15.34
CA ARG A 207 7.76 25.63 16.72
C ARG A 207 6.26 25.78 16.94
N GLY A 208 5.80 25.30 18.10
CA GLY A 208 4.41 25.43 18.56
C GLY A 208 3.43 24.54 17.80
N THR A 209 2.15 24.60 18.15
CA THR A 209 1.13 23.64 17.66
C THR A 209 0.21 24.19 16.57
N ASN A 210 0.26 25.49 16.29
CA ASN A 210 -0.59 26.12 15.28
C ASN A 210 -0.24 25.65 13.87
N ALA A 211 -1.25 25.43 13.03
CA ALA A 211 -1.04 25.04 11.64
C ALA A 211 -0.25 26.11 10.86
N ALA A 212 0.90 25.73 10.28
CA ALA A 212 1.72 26.66 9.50
C ALA A 212 2.39 26.00 8.30
N VAL A 213 2.42 26.72 7.18
CA VAL A 213 3.20 26.37 5.99
C VAL A 213 4.44 27.28 5.95
N ILE A 214 5.62 26.70 6.09
CA ILE A 214 6.90 27.37 6.18
C ILE A 214 7.69 27.08 4.90
N ARG A 215 7.96 28.11 4.11
CA ARG A 215 8.77 28.03 2.90
C ARG A 215 10.22 28.34 3.23
N VAL A 216 11.10 27.38 3.05
CA VAL A 216 12.54 27.60 3.21
C VAL A 216 13.09 28.12 1.90
N SER A 217 13.82 29.23 1.92
CA SER A 217 14.42 29.81 0.72
C SER A 217 15.91 30.08 0.92
N GLY A 218 16.71 29.72 -0.09
CA GLY A 218 18.16 29.82 -0.03
C GLY A 218 18.81 28.79 0.91
N THR A 219 20.05 29.07 1.32
CA THR A 219 20.78 28.24 2.28
C THR A 219 20.63 28.82 3.68
N ILE A 220 20.12 28.01 4.61
CA ILE A 220 20.04 28.34 6.04
C ILE A 220 21.09 27.53 6.79
N SER A 221 22.10 28.22 7.33
CA SER A 221 23.09 27.65 8.22
C SER A 221 22.62 27.74 9.67
N CYS A 222 22.71 26.64 10.39
CA CYS A 222 22.21 26.45 11.75
C CYS A 222 23.08 25.41 12.48
N SER A 223 22.78 25.14 13.74
CA SER A 223 23.47 24.10 14.52
C SER A 223 22.49 23.33 15.42
N GLY A 224 22.79 22.05 15.67
CA GLY A 224 22.02 21.22 16.60
C GLY A 224 20.72 20.70 16.00
N MET A 225 19.75 20.40 16.87
CA MET A 225 18.45 19.88 16.47
C MET A 225 17.36 20.92 16.69
N LEU A 226 16.85 21.49 15.60
CA LEU A 226 15.77 22.47 15.65
C LEU A 226 14.45 21.76 15.97
N GLN A 227 13.75 22.25 17.00
CA GLN A 227 12.51 21.62 17.46
C GLN A 227 11.34 22.00 16.56
N VAL A 228 10.76 21.00 15.91
CA VAL A 228 9.55 21.13 15.09
C VAL A 228 8.36 20.81 15.97
N GLY A 229 7.34 21.66 15.95
CA GLY A 229 6.06 21.46 16.62
C GLY A 229 5.01 20.79 15.73
N SER A 230 3.83 20.51 16.28
CA SER A 230 2.73 19.87 15.55
C SER A 230 2.14 20.76 14.45
N ASN A 231 1.48 20.16 13.45
CA ASN A 231 0.76 20.84 12.36
C ASN A 231 1.67 21.74 11.50
N LYS A 232 2.78 21.20 11.00
CA LYS A 232 3.76 21.95 10.22
C LYS A 232 3.94 21.36 8.84
N THR A 233 3.99 22.23 7.83
CA THR A 233 4.55 21.90 6.53
C THR A 233 5.81 22.72 6.35
N ILE A 234 6.98 22.08 6.38
CA ILE A 234 8.27 22.69 6.11
C ILE A 234 8.66 22.29 4.69
N LEU A 235 8.61 23.25 3.78
CA LEU A 235 8.68 23.01 2.34
C LEU A 235 9.77 23.88 1.70
N GLY A 236 10.74 23.24 1.06
CA GLY A 236 11.80 23.95 0.35
C GLY A 236 11.30 24.60 -0.95
N ASN A 237 11.66 25.87 -1.15
CA ASN A 237 11.69 26.48 -2.47
C ASN A 237 12.81 25.85 -3.32
N PRO A 238 12.84 26.08 -4.65
CA PRO A 238 13.95 25.61 -5.48
C PRO A 238 15.32 25.99 -4.90
N GLY A 239 16.19 25.00 -4.69
CA GLY A 239 17.53 25.18 -4.12
C GLY A 239 17.59 25.38 -2.59
N ALA A 240 16.46 25.24 -1.88
CA ALA A 240 16.43 25.38 -0.43
C ALA A 240 17.34 24.35 0.27
N THR A 241 18.25 24.84 1.10
CA THR A 241 19.25 24.01 1.79
C THR A 241 19.28 24.34 3.27
N ILE A 242 19.31 23.31 4.13
CA ILE A 242 19.59 23.38 5.56
C ILE A 242 20.97 22.77 5.79
N VAL A 243 21.87 23.53 6.43
CA VAL A 243 23.26 23.13 6.65
C VAL A 243 23.63 23.25 8.13
N GLY A 244 24.29 22.23 8.68
CA GLY A 244 24.83 22.27 10.05
C GLY A 244 23.87 21.83 11.14
N CYS A 245 22.59 21.64 10.83
CA CYS A 245 21.56 21.24 11.79
C CYS A 245 20.57 20.24 11.20
N GLY A 246 19.81 19.60 12.09
CA GLY A 246 18.67 18.76 11.74
C GLY A 246 17.36 19.25 12.34
N LEU A 247 16.28 18.53 12.03
CA LEU A 247 14.94 18.77 12.53
C LEU A 247 14.52 17.66 13.51
N ASN A 248 14.07 18.04 14.71
CA ASN A 248 13.58 17.12 15.72
C ASN A 248 12.07 17.27 15.90
N VAL A 249 11.33 16.24 15.51
CA VAL A 249 9.90 16.07 15.75
C VAL A 249 9.76 15.18 16.98
N SER A 250 9.54 15.77 18.14
CA SER A 250 9.48 15.05 19.42
C SER A 250 8.17 15.35 20.15
N GLU A 251 7.41 14.31 20.48
CA GLU A 251 6.07 14.43 21.08
C GLU A 251 5.10 15.28 20.22
N GLN A 252 5.25 15.22 18.90
CA GLN A 252 4.46 16.02 17.96
C GLN A 252 3.72 15.16 16.96
N HIS A 253 2.74 15.76 16.27
CA HIS A 253 1.98 15.08 15.23
C HIS A 253 1.71 15.96 14.02
N ASN A 254 1.36 15.32 12.90
CA ASN A 254 0.91 15.99 11.68
C ASN A 254 1.97 16.94 11.11
N VAL A 255 3.10 16.38 10.66
CA VAL A 255 4.25 17.14 10.15
C VAL A 255 4.65 16.67 8.76
N ILE A 256 4.89 17.62 7.85
CA ILE A 256 5.43 17.39 6.51
C ILE A 256 6.79 18.09 6.41
N ILE A 257 7.83 17.33 6.03
CA ILE A 257 9.19 17.84 5.75
C ILE A 257 9.50 17.48 4.30
N ARG A 258 9.54 18.49 3.42
CA ARG A 258 9.48 18.25 1.99
C ARG A 258 10.36 19.16 1.14
N ASN A 259 10.96 18.62 0.08
CA ASN A 259 11.74 19.36 -0.92
C ASN A 259 12.96 20.12 -0.38
N LEU A 260 13.60 19.61 0.67
CA LEU A 260 14.77 20.25 1.29
C LEU A 260 16.05 19.48 0.97
N THR A 261 17.15 20.22 0.77
CA THR A 261 18.49 19.64 0.83
C THR A 261 19.05 19.78 2.24
N PHE A 262 19.42 18.68 2.88
CA PHE A 262 20.13 18.62 4.15
C PHE A 262 21.60 18.29 3.92
N ARG A 263 22.50 19.06 4.55
CA ARG A 263 23.95 18.79 4.54
C ARG A 263 24.59 19.03 5.90
N ASP A 264 25.65 18.28 6.17
CA ASP A 264 26.62 18.60 7.23
C ASP A 264 25.97 18.72 8.62
N TRP A 265 24.91 17.94 8.90
CA TRP A 265 24.24 17.95 10.20
C TRP A 265 25.10 17.25 11.26
N ASN A 266 25.02 17.72 12.51
CA ASN A 266 25.87 17.28 13.60
C ASN A 266 25.29 16.12 14.45
N ASP A 267 24.00 15.84 14.32
CA ASP A 267 23.30 14.73 14.97
C ASP A 267 22.56 13.91 13.90
N ASP A 268 21.24 14.04 13.79
CA ASP A 268 20.42 13.49 12.70
C ASP A 268 19.99 14.60 11.72
N ALA A 269 19.70 14.32 10.44
CA ALA A 269 19.07 15.33 9.58
C ALA A 269 17.59 15.52 9.92
N VAL A 270 16.88 14.41 10.12
CA VAL A 270 15.51 14.37 10.62
C VAL A 270 15.39 13.29 11.68
N ASN A 271 14.96 13.67 12.88
CA ASN A 271 14.67 12.78 13.98
C ASN A 271 13.18 12.87 14.33
N VAL A 272 12.51 11.73 14.36
CA VAL A 272 11.10 11.58 14.77
C VAL A 272 11.07 10.67 16.00
N GLN A 273 10.65 11.20 17.14
CA GLN A 273 10.75 10.46 18.38
C GLN A 273 9.66 10.77 19.40
N SER A 274 9.71 10.00 20.49
CA SER A 274 8.93 10.20 21.72
C SER A 274 7.43 10.24 21.43
N GLY A 275 6.93 9.19 20.79
CA GLY A 275 5.50 9.05 20.49
C GLY A 275 5.00 9.95 19.36
N SER A 276 5.88 10.58 18.57
CA SER A 276 5.44 11.42 17.45
C SER A 276 4.73 10.61 16.38
N THR A 277 3.64 11.13 15.81
CA THR A 277 2.80 10.43 14.84
C THR A 277 2.49 11.23 13.58
N ASN A 278 2.10 10.55 12.49
CA ASN A 278 1.61 11.21 11.27
C ASN A 278 2.64 12.20 10.70
N VAL A 279 3.79 11.66 10.28
CA VAL A 279 4.92 12.42 9.73
C VAL A 279 5.21 11.97 8.30
N TRP A 280 5.36 12.92 7.39
CA TRP A 280 5.73 12.66 6.00
C TRP A 280 7.05 13.34 5.64
N ILE A 281 8.07 12.55 5.30
CA ILE A 281 9.40 12.99 4.91
C ILE A 281 9.56 12.69 3.42
N ASP A 282 9.44 13.72 2.58
CA ASP A 282 9.22 13.55 1.14
C ASP A 282 10.13 14.39 0.24
N HIS A 283 10.66 13.81 -0.85
CA HIS A 283 11.44 14.55 -1.84
C HIS A 283 12.60 15.37 -1.26
N ASN A 284 13.26 14.87 -0.21
CA ASN A 284 14.44 15.53 0.36
C ASN A 284 15.73 14.93 -0.20
N THR A 285 16.80 15.72 -0.18
CA THR A 285 18.15 15.26 -0.52
C THR A 285 19.03 15.35 0.71
N LEU A 286 19.64 14.25 1.15
CA LEU A 286 20.36 14.14 2.41
C LEU A 286 21.78 13.58 2.17
N SER A 287 22.80 14.29 2.63
CA SER A 287 24.21 13.90 2.42
C SER A 287 25.16 14.49 3.46
N ASN A 288 26.33 13.87 3.61
CA ASN A 288 27.46 14.36 4.42
C ASN A 288 27.11 14.62 5.89
N GLY A 289 26.26 13.78 6.50
CA GLY A 289 25.90 13.90 7.90
C GLY A 289 26.89 13.25 8.87
N TYR A 290 26.78 13.60 10.16
CA TYR A 290 27.52 12.94 11.22
C TYR A 290 26.87 11.64 11.74
N ASP A 291 25.62 11.66 12.21
CA ASP A 291 24.90 10.46 12.70
C ASP A 291 23.88 9.91 11.69
N GLY A 292 22.60 9.79 12.05
CA GLY A 292 21.54 9.28 11.20
C GLY A 292 21.13 10.29 10.12
N ALA A 293 20.65 9.85 8.96
CA ALA A 293 19.92 10.77 8.08
C ALA A 293 18.47 10.90 8.56
N VAL A 294 17.74 9.79 8.62
CA VAL A 294 16.36 9.75 9.12
C VAL A 294 16.24 8.73 10.24
N ASP A 295 16.04 9.23 11.45
CA ASP A 295 15.89 8.40 12.65
C ASP A 295 14.43 8.46 13.14
N ILE A 296 13.83 7.30 13.37
CA ILE A 296 12.45 7.17 13.87
C ILE A 296 12.46 6.21 15.06
N LYS A 297 12.14 6.68 16.27
CA LYS A 297 12.40 5.92 17.50
C LYS A 297 11.39 6.23 18.62
N ARG A 298 11.47 5.51 19.73
CA ARG A 298 10.79 5.83 21.00
C ARG A 298 9.27 5.94 20.85
N GLY A 299 8.64 4.89 20.34
CA GLY A 299 7.18 4.80 20.19
C GLY A 299 6.57 5.70 19.12
N SER A 300 7.39 6.36 18.28
CA SER A 300 6.89 7.06 17.11
C SER A 300 6.15 6.13 16.15
N ASP A 301 5.22 6.66 15.37
CA ASP A 301 4.31 5.83 14.59
C ASP A 301 3.71 6.55 13.38
N PHE A 302 3.12 5.81 12.46
CA PHE A 302 2.43 6.38 11.29
C PHE A 302 3.31 7.34 10.47
N VAL A 303 4.48 6.86 10.04
CA VAL A 303 5.45 7.68 9.27
C VAL A 303 5.57 7.16 7.83
N THR A 304 5.68 8.08 6.87
CA THR A 304 6.07 7.75 5.49
C THR A 304 7.36 8.51 5.15
N VAL A 305 8.35 7.77 4.63
CA VAL A 305 9.61 8.28 4.07
C VAL A 305 9.59 7.97 2.57
N SER A 306 9.41 8.98 1.73
CA SER A 306 9.23 8.76 0.29
C SER A 306 10.03 9.69 -0.61
N TRP A 307 10.43 9.19 -1.77
CA TRP A 307 11.09 10.00 -2.81
C TRP A 307 12.33 10.76 -2.35
N ASN A 308 12.97 10.36 -1.25
CA ASN A 308 14.18 11.01 -0.78
C ASN A 308 15.40 10.43 -1.48
N ARG A 309 16.45 11.23 -1.67
CA ARG A 309 17.77 10.76 -2.10
C ARG A 309 18.75 10.87 -0.95
N PHE A 310 19.38 9.75 -0.62
CA PHE A 310 20.46 9.65 0.35
C PHE A 310 21.76 9.33 -0.40
N PHE A 311 22.82 10.09 -0.20
CA PHE A 311 24.13 9.83 -0.82
C PHE A 311 25.27 10.38 0.03
N ASN A 312 26.50 9.89 -0.16
CA ASN A 312 27.68 10.27 0.63
C ASN A 312 27.41 10.24 2.15
N HIS A 313 26.80 9.14 2.61
CA HIS A 313 26.41 9.01 4.01
C HIS A 313 26.55 7.58 4.50
N ASN A 314 26.87 7.41 5.79
CA ASN A 314 27.09 6.10 6.38
C ASN A 314 25.81 5.52 6.98
N LYS A 315 25.26 6.16 8.03
CA LYS A 315 24.13 5.66 8.82
C LYS A 315 22.83 6.29 8.30
N THR A 316 22.13 5.60 7.40
CA THR A 316 21.03 6.23 6.64
C THR A 316 19.72 6.34 7.44
N ALA A 317 19.03 5.24 7.69
CA ALA A 317 17.71 5.23 8.32
C ALA A 317 17.60 4.21 9.46
N LEU A 318 17.57 4.70 10.70
CA LEU A 318 17.36 3.87 11.89
C LEU A 318 15.89 3.91 12.31
N LEU A 319 15.28 2.73 12.46
CA LEU A 319 13.92 2.57 12.97
C LEU A 319 13.96 1.75 14.26
N GLY A 320 13.79 2.41 15.40
CA GLY A 320 13.99 1.82 16.72
C GLY A 320 15.47 1.82 17.14
N HIS A 321 15.79 2.58 18.19
CA HIS A 321 17.16 2.95 18.51
C HIS A 321 17.93 1.94 19.39
N SER A 322 17.24 1.14 20.18
CA SER A 322 17.86 0.31 21.23
C SER A 322 17.15 -1.02 21.37
N ASP A 323 17.92 -2.11 21.48
CA ASP A 323 17.42 -3.47 21.74
C ASP A 323 16.69 -3.57 23.09
N GLY A 324 17.00 -2.68 24.03
CA GLY A 324 16.35 -2.61 25.35
C GLY A 324 15.04 -1.81 25.38
N ASN A 325 14.63 -1.18 24.27
CA ASN A 325 13.47 -0.27 24.26
C ASN A 325 12.15 -0.93 23.82
N GLY A 326 12.09 -2.27 23.81
CA GLY A 326 10.90 -3.00 23.36
C GLY A 326 9.62 -2.64 24.12
N GLY A 327 9.71 -2.30 25.41
CA GLY A 327 8.55 -1.89 26.21
C GLY A 327 7.85 -0.62 25.71
N GLN A 328 8.55 0.23 24.95
CA GLN A 328 7.97 1.42 24.32
C GLN A 328 7.73 1.22 22.81
N ASP A 329 8.58 0.47 22.12
CA ASP A 329 8.57 0.39 20.65
C ASP A 329 7.66 -0.71 20.08
N ILE A 330 7.35 -1.77 20.86
CA ILE A 330 6.44 -2.84 20.42
C ILE A 330 5.02 -2.30 20.26
N GLY A 331 4.40 -2.58 19.11
CA GLY A 331 3.06 -2.06 18.74
C GLY A 331 3.08 -0.69 18.06
N HIS A 332 4.26 -0.09 17.92
CA HIS A 332 4.49 1.20 17.25
C HIS A 332 5.41 1.03 16.03
N LEU A 333 6.08 2.12 15.62
CA LEU A 333 7.09 2.13 14.56
C LEU A 333 6.55 1.61 13.22
N ARG A 334 5.27 1.88 12.91
CA ARG A 334 4.69 1.56 11.61
C ARG A 334 5.14 2.62 10.60
N VAL A 335 6.10 2.25 9.78
CA VAL A 335 6.75 3.15 8.82
C VAL A 335 6.73 2.57 7.42
N THR A 336 6.47 3.44 6.44
CA THR A 336 6.57 3.12 5.02
C THR A 336 7.80 3.80 4.43
N TYR A 337 8.64 3.05 3.73
CA TYR A 337 9.74 3.57 2.92
C TYR A 337 9.44 3.25 1.46
N HIS A 338 9.22 4.28 0.62
CA HIS A 338 9.01 4.02 -0.80
C HIS A 338 9.63 5.03 -1.75
N HIS A 339 10.05 4.55 -2.92
CA HIS A 339 10.61 5.40 -3.97
C HIS A 339 11.83 6.22 -3.52
N ASN A 340 12.50 5.82 -2.45
CA ASN A 340 13.74 6.45 -2.02
C ASN A 340 14.91 5.92 -2.85
N TRP A 341 15.91 6.78 -3.04
CA TRP A 341 17.18 6.43 -3.66
C TRP A 341 18.27 6.36 -2.58
N PHE A 342 18.74 5.15 -2.30
CA PHE A 342 19.90 4.89 -1.46
C PHE A 342 21.15 4.76 -2.34
N ASP A 343 21.79 5.89 -2.60
CA ASP A 343 22.82 6.07 -3.63
C ASP A 343 24.23 6.01 -3.02
N ALA A 344 24.86 4.84 -3.11
CA ALA A 344 26.21 4.58 -2.60
C ALA A 344 26.39 4.92 -1.09
N THR A 345 25.32 4.82 -0.31
CA THR A 345 25.35 4.94 1.16
C THR A 345 25.75 3.63 1.82
N THR A 346 26.34 3.68 3.01
CA THR A 346 26.94 2.48 3.63
C THR A 346 25.90 1.51 4.19
N GLN A 347 25.02 1.93 5.10
CA GLN A 347 24.19 1.00 5.89
C GLN A 347 22.88 1.61 6.39
N ARG A 348 22.00 0.75 6.95
CA ARG A 348 20.70 1.07 7.56
C ARG A 348 19.68 1.58 6.53
N HIS A 349 19.14 0.71 5.68
CA HIS A 349 18.25 1.13 4.59
C HIS A 349 16.86 0.45 4.54
N PRO A 350 16.04 0.43 5.61
CA PRO A 350 16.33 0.83 6.99
C PRO A 350 16.92 -0.32 7.83
N ARG A 351 17.47 0.00 9.02
CA ARG A 351 17.66 -0.96 10.11
C ARG A 351 16.48 -0.86 11.07
N VAL A 352 15.72 -1.94 11.22
CA VAL A 352 14.44 -1.95 11.92
C VAL A 352 14.50 -2.79 13.19
N ARG A 353 14.01 -2.24 14.29
CA ARG A 353 13.69 -2.94 15.55
C ARG A 353 12.21 -2.80 15.86
N PHE A 354 11.59 -3.87 16.36
CA PHE A 354 10.22 -3.97 16.90
C PHE A 354 9.05 -3.62 15.97
N GLY A 355 9.20 -2.66 15.06
CA GLY A 355 8.14 -2.23 14.15
C GLY A 355 7.60 -3.42 13.35
N ASN A 356 6.29 -3.65 13.45
CA ASN A 356 5.61 -4.70 12.72
C ASN A 356 4.14 -4.32 12.44
N PRO A 357 3.73 -4.11 11.17
CA PRO A 357 4.55 -4.27 9.97
C PRO A 357 5.19 -2.96 9.49
N VAL A 358 6.45 -3.05 9.07
CA VAL A 358 7.18 -2.01 8.33
C VAL A 358 7.16 -2.37 6.85
N HIS A 359 6.92 -1.37 6.00
CA HIS A 359 6.74 -1.58 4.56
C HIS A 359 7.83 -0.87 3.78
N VAL A 360 8.63 -1.62 3.03
CA VAL A 360 9.76 -1.12 2.24
C VAL A 360 9.53 -1.53 0.79
N TYR A 361 9.04 -0.60 -0.04
CA TYR A 361 8.71 -0.92 -1.44
C TYR A 361 9.20 0.08 -2.47
N ASN A 362 9.48 -0.40 -3.68
CA ASN A 362 9.89 0.42 -4.82
C ASN A 362 11.03 1.41 -4.54
N ASN A 363 11.94 1.10 -3.61
CA ASN A 363 13.16 1.87 -3.40
C ASN A 363 14.26 1.39 -4.34
N TYR A 364 15.16 2.29 -4.70
CA TYR A 364 16.34 1.99 -5.50
C TYR A 364 17.58 2.02 -4.61
N TYR A 365 18.26 0.88 -4.53
CA TYR A 365 19.49 0.66 -3.80
C TYR A 365 20.61 0.50 -4.83
N ASN A 366 21.62 1.36 -4.76
CA ASN A 366 22.74 1.35 -5.69
C ASN A 366 24.06 1.36 -4.94
N SER A 367 24.87 0.33 -5.13
CA SER A 367 26.27 0.27 -4.67
C SER A 367 26.42 0.53 -3.16
N ASN A 368 25.48 0.03 -2.35
CA ASN A 368 25.50 0.21 -0.90
C ASN A 368 26.59 -0.66 -0.27
N GLY A 369 27.48 -0.03 0.51
CA GLY A 369 28.75 -0.64 0.94
C GLY A 369 28.67 -1.68 2.06
N GLY A 370 27.64 -1.61 2.91
CA GLY A 370 27.40 -2.52 4.03
C GLY A 370 26.23 -3.46 3.73
N TYR A 371 25.02 -3.00 3.99
CA TYR A 371 23.79 -3.78 3.81
C TYR A 371 22.59 -2.87 3.49
N GLY A 372 21.55 -3.44 2.89
CA GLY A 372 20.27 -2.79 2.64
C GLY A 372 19.35 -2.80 3.87
N VAL A 373 18.29 -3.61 3.82
CA VAL A 373 17.26 -3.68 4.89
C VAL A 373 17.67 -4.70 5.97
N ALA A 374 17.73 -4.29 7.23
CA ALA A 374 17.93 -5.21 8.35
C ALA A 374 16.66 -5.31 9.20
N SER A 375 16.12 -6.51 9.37
CA SER A 375 15.02 -6.78 10.30
C SER A 375 15.54 -7.41 11.58
N THR A 376 15.39 -6.71 12.70
CA THR A 376 15.97 -7.07 13.99
C THR A 376 14.93 -6.99 15.11
N MET A 377 15.22 -7.59 16.26
CA MET A 377 14.43 -7.46 17.49
C MET A 377 12.92 -7.65 17.29
N ASN A 378 12.51 -8.81 16.76
CA ASN A 378 11.10 -9.14 16.49
C ASN A 378 10.34 -8.17 15.56
N ALA A 379 11.04 -7.32 14.81
CA ALA A 379 10.42 -6.52 13.76
C ALA A 379 9.77 -7.43 12.69
N GLY A 380 8.81 -6.89 11.95
CA GLY A 380 8.24 -7.53 10.76
C GLY A 380 8.35 -6.59 9.58
N VAL A 381 9.19 -6.92 8.60
CA VAL A 381 9.47 -6.04 7.45
C VAL A 381 9.05 -6.70 6.15
N LEU A 382 8.16 -6.05 5.39
CA LEU A 382 7.84 -6.43 4.02
C LEU A 382 8.74 -5.65 3.06
N VAL A 383 9.65 -6.37 2.38
CA VAL A 383 10.56 -5.83 1.36
C VAL A 383 10.06 -6.24 -0.01
N GLU A 384 9.37 -5.35 -0.72
CA GLU A 384 8.73 -5.71 -1.98
C GLU A 384 8.94 -4.74 -3.14
N GLY A 385 9.10 -5.25 -4.36
CA GLY A 385 9.18 -4.39 -5.53
C GLY A 385 10.44 -3.51 -5.62
N ASN A 386 11.44 -3.70 -4.76
CA ASN A 386 12.64 -2.85 -4.73
C ASN A 386 13.64 -3.24 -5.83
N TYR A 387 14.49 -2.29 -6.24
CA TYR A 387 15.59 -2.52 -7.18
C TYR A 387 16.92 -2.46 -6.42
N PHE A 388 17.68 -3.56 -6.42
CA PHE A 388 19.02 -3.67 -5.81
C PHE A 388 20.09 -3.85 -6.88
N GLU A 389 20.99 -2.86 -7.01
CA GLU A 389 22.10 -2.86 -7.96
C GLU A 389 23.43 -2.77 -7.24
N ASN A 390 24.32 -3.74 -7.47
CA ASN A 390 25.64 -3.80 -6.83
C ASN A 390 25.55 -3.78 -5.29
N VAL A 391 24.53 -4.44 -4.73
CA VAL A 391 24.31 -4.52 -3.27
C VAL A 391 24.60 -5.95 -2.82
N LYS A 392 25.76 -6.15 -2.18
CA LYS A 392 26.18 -7.49 -1.74
C LYS A 392 25.19 -8.12 -0.77
N ASP A 393 24.60 -7.32 0.11
CA ASP A 393 23.63 -7.73 1.10
C ASP A 393 22.35 -6.86 1.02
N PRO A 394 21.37 -7.24 0.16
CA PRO A 394 20.16 -6.44 -0.05
C PRO A 394 19.27 -6.34 1.19
N TYR A 395 19.15 -7.44 1.94
CA TYR A 395 18.37 -7.51 3.16
C TYR A 395 18.71 -8.75 3.97
N HIS A 396 18.57 -8.69 5.29
CA HIS A 396 18.83 -9.82 6.17
C HIS A 396 18.05 -9.78 7.50
N LEU A 397 18.24 -10.82 8.33
CA LEU A 397 17.70 -10.93 9.68
C LEU A 397 18.80 -10.77 10.75
N GLY A 398 18.52 -9.99 11.79
CA GLY A 398 19.52 -9.61 12.80
C GLY A 398 20.40 -8.47 12.29
N GLU A 399 21.29 -7.91 13.12
CA GLU A 399 22.40 -7.05 12.67
C GLU A 399 23.27 -6.69 13.87
N GLY A 400 24.57 -6.98 13.80
CA GLY A 400 25.47 -6.89 14.97
C GLY A 400 24.94 -7.73 16.14
N ASP A 401 24.85 -7.13 17.34
CA ASP A 401 24.32 -7.82 18.53
C ASP A 401 22.78 -7.88 18.58
N SER A 402 22.09 -7.21 17.65
CA SER A 402 20.63 -7.22 17.62
C SER A 402 20.13 -8.54 17.03
N GLY A 403 19.36 -9.28 17.82
CA GLY A 403 18.77 -10.55 17.41
C GLY A 403 17.81 -10.42 16.22
N PRO A 404 17.42 -11.54 15.59
CA PRO A 404 16.63 -11.53 14.37
C PRO A 404 15.21 -10.98 14.56
N GLY A 405 14.71 -10.31 13.52
CA GLY A 405 13.28 -10.10 13.32
C GLY A 405 12.69 -11.11 12.33
N SER A 406 11.59 -10.72 11.69
CA SER A 406 10.98 -11.39 10.54
C SER A 406 11.00 -10.47 9.32
N LEU A 407 11.17 -11.07 8.15
CA LEU A 407 11.24 -10.35 6.88
C LEU A 407 10.63 -11.21 5.79
N VAL A 408 9.67 -10.64 5.06
CA VAL A 408 9.14 -11.22 3.82
C VAL A 408 9.67 -10.39 2.67
N ALA A 409 10.33 -11.06 1.71
CA ALA A 409 10.81 -10.44 0.50
C ALA A 409 10.03 -10.99 -0.71
N ARG A 410 9.53 -10.10 -1.58
CA ARG A 410 8.85 -10.53 -2.82
C ARG A 410 8.99 -9.53 -3.95
N ASN A 411 8.99 -10.00 -5.19
CA ASN A 411 9.03 -9.16 -6.39
C ASN A 411 10.18 -8.13 -6.44
N ASN A 412 11.31 -8.38 -5.76
CA ASN A 412 12.48 -7.51 -5.84
C ASN A 412 13.29 -7.81 -7.10
N TYR A 413 13.97 -6.81 -7.66
CA TYR A 413 14.82 -6.91 -8.83
C TYR A 413 16.29 -6.76 -8.44
N PHE A 414 17.14 -7.70 -8.86
CA PHE A 414 18.55 -7.77 -8.46
C PHE A 414 19.45 -7.70 -9.69
N VAL A 415 20.45 -6.84 -9.62
CA VAL A 415 21.55 -6.74 -10.59
C VAL A 415 22.86 -6.73 -9.81
N ASN A 416 23.72 -7.73 -10.03
CA ASN A 416 25.01 -7.87 -9.33
C ASN A 416 24.90 -7.76 -7.80
N SER A 417 23.83 -8.33 -7.24
CA SER A 417 23.50 -8.23 -5.82
C SER A 417 23.37 -9.61 -5.17
N GLY A 418 23.43 -9.67 -3.84
CA GLY A 418 23.14 -10.90 -3.10
C GLY A 418 21.67 -11.32 -3.21
N SER A 419 21.33 -12.51 -2.73
CA SER A 419 19.94 -12.99 -2.68
C SER A 419 19.14 -12.42 -1.50
N GLY A 420 19.84 -11.86 -0.51
CA GLY A 420 19.30 -11.51 0.80
C GLY A 420 18.88 -12.72 1.64
N GLN A 421 18.46 -12.46 2.87
CA GLN A 421 17.95 -13.43 3.84
C GLN A 421 16.58 -12.99 4.33
N ALA A 422 15.57 -13.83 4.09
CA ALA A 422 14.20 -13.65 4.54
C ALA A 422 13.78 -14.81 5.46
N GLY A 423 12.72 -14.62 6.24
CA GLY A 423 12.21 -15.63 7.16
C GLY A 423 11.16 -15.09 8.12
N GLY A 424 10.34 -15.99 8.66
CA GLY A 424 9.24 -15.64 9.56
C GLY A 424 8.02 -15.10 8.83
N SER A 425 7.19 -14.33 9.53
CA SER A 425 5.97 -13.72 9.00
C SER A 425 5.91 -12.24 9.34
N VAL A 426 5.18 -11.48 8.52
CA VAL A 426 5.01 -10.03 8.68
C VAL A 426 3.52 -9.75 8.74
N ALA A 427 3.09 -8.87 9.64
CA ALA A 427 1.68 -8.47 9.71
C ALA A 427 1.22 -7.81 8.40
N SER A 428 -0.09 -7.79 8.15
CA SER A 428 -0.62 -7.26 6.90
C SER A 428 -0.44 -5.75 6.77
N ILE A 429 -0.19 -5.28 5.55
CA ILE A 429 -0.20 -3.86 5.21
C ILE A 429 -1.66 -3.44 4.95
N PRO A 430 -2.24 -2.53 5.75
CA PRO A 430 -3.70 -2.30 5.72
C PRO A 430 -4.14 -1.26 4.67
N TYR A 431 -3.23 -0.45 4.15
CA TYR A 431 -3.54 0.59 3.18
C TYR A 431 -3.34 0.11 1.75
N SER A 432 -4.06 0.72 0.81
CA SER A 432 -3.84 0.52 -0.62
C SER A 432 -2.62 1.31 -1.09
N TYR A 433 -1.87 0.74 -2.02
CA TYR A 433 -0.71 1.36 -2.66
C TYR A 433 -0.57 0.76 -4.07
N PRO A 434 -0.22 1.56 -5.09
CA PRO A 434 0.26 1.01 -6.34
C PRO A 434 1.68 0.49 -6.17
N LEU A 435 2.00 -0.57 -6.90
CA LEU A 435 3.33 -1.19 -6.91
C LEU A 435 3.83 -1.19 -8.36
N ASP A 436 4.76 -0.29 -8.69
CA ASP A 436 5.44 -0.34 -9.98
C ASP A 436 6.25 -1.63 -10.15
N SER A 437 6.52 -1.99 -11.40
CA SER A 437 7.42 -3.10 -11.69
C SER A 437 8.81 -2.80 -11.13
N ALA A 438 9.34 -3.73 -10.33
CA ALA A 438 10.66 -3.58 -9.71
C ALA A 438 11.77 -3.30 -10.72
N SER A 439 11.68 -3.83 -11.94
CA SER A 439 12.64 -3.56 -13.03
C SER A 439 12.64 -2.10 -13.51
N SER A 440 11.53 -1.37 -13.34
CA SER A 440 11.38 0.04 -13.73
C SER A 440 11.71 1.02 -12.60
N VAL A 441 11.86 0.52 -11.37
CA VAL A 441 12.09 1.35 -10.17
C VAL A 441 13.34 2.21 -10.29
N LYS A 442 14.43 1.69 -10.87
CA LYS A 442 15.64 2.50 -11.12
C LYS A 442 15.33 3.76 -11.93
N SER A 443 14.65 3.63 -13.08
CA SER A 443 14.31 4.80 -13.91
C SER A 443 13.32 5.74 -13.22
N ILE A 444 12.32 5.19 -12.53
CA ILE A 444 11.30 5.96 -11.83
C ILE A 444 11.95 6.78 -10.70
N VAL A 445 12.69 6.12 -9.82
CA VAL A 445 13.31 6.73 -8.65
C VAL A 445 14.41 7.73 -9.03
N THR A 446 15.28 7.42 -10.00
CA THR A 446 16.31 8.38 -10.44
C THR A 446 15.73 9.63 -11.11
N SER A 447 14.53 9.54 -11.68
CA SER A 447 13.83 10.69 -12.26
C SER A 447 13.15 11.59 -11.21
N GLY A 448 12.63 11.00 -10.12
CA GLY A 448 11.76 11.69 -9.18
C GLY A 448 12.36 11.93 -7.78
N ALA A 449 13.35 11.17 -7.33
CA ALA A 449 13.82 11.28 -5.96
C ALA A 449 14.75 12.49 -5.72
N GLY A 450 14.60 13.10 -4.56
CA GLY A 450 15.38 14.23 -4.07
C GLY A 450 14.69 15.60 -4.19
N ALA A 451 15.34 16.61 -3.61
CA ALA A 451 14.90 17.99 -3.69
C ALA A 451 15.01 18.53 -5.12
N GLY A 452 14.13 19.47 -5.47
CA GLY A 452 14.05 20.09 -6.79
C GLY A 452 13.31 19.24 -7.84
N ARG A 453 12.66 18.14 -7.43
CA ARG A 453 11.92 17.24 -8.32
C ARG A 453 10.40 17.45 -8.31
N ILE A 454 9.92 18.27 -7.39
CA ILE A 454 8.52 18.70 -7.33
C ILE A 454 8.45 20.21 -7.52
N THR A 455 7.33 20.69 -8.06
CA THR A 455 6.97 22.11 -8.00
C THR A 455 6.35 22.37 -6.63
N PRO A 456 7.01 23.14 -5.76
CA PRO A 456 6.59 23.28 -4.37
C PRO A 456 5.47 24.30 -4.19
#